data_AF-A0A2L2YW59-F1
#
_entry.id   AF-A0A2L2YW59-F1
#
_cell.length_a   1.000
_cell.length_b   1.000
_cell.length_c   1.000
_cell.angle_alpha   90.00
_cell.angle_beta   90.00
_cell.angle_gamma   90.00
#
_symmetry.space_group_name_H-M   'P 1'
#
loop_
_entity.id
_entity.type
_entity.pdbx_description
1 polymer ?
#
loop_
_entity_poly.entity_id
_entity_poly.type
_entity_poly.pdbx_seq_one_letter_code
_entity_poly.pdbx_strand_id
1 'polypeptide(L)'
;RVCFITLSTCVLFNFISAELFTAIVDLEKLLYTEGEVIKTIERYIEAEEKRLQEIKKLKDEYGRLHQVATVDSQSFLGSPINAFLLVKRLSSDW
;
A
#
# COMPACT_ATOMS: atom_id res chain seq x y z
N ARG A 1 18.30 22.54 58.24
CA ARG A 1 18.23 23.30 56.97
C ARG A 1 19.03 22.62 55.86
N VAL A 2 20.34 22.34 56.03
CA VAL A 2 21.18 21.66 55.01
C VAL A 2 20.68 20.25 54.65
N CYS A 3 20.34 19.42 55.63
CA CYS A 3 19.85 18.04 55.39
C CYS A 3 18.51 17.99 54.60
N PHE A 4 17.65 18.99 54.79
CA PHE A 4 16.39 19.09 54.06
C PHE A 4 16.60 19.50 52.60
N ILE A 5 17.60 20.35 52.34
CA ILE A 5 18.00 20.77 51.00
C ILE A 5 18.62 19.56 50.26
N THR A 6 19.52 18.81 50.91
CA THR A 6 20.14 17.63 50.30
C THR A 6 19.11 16.52 50.01
N LEU A 7 18.14 16.31 50.90
CA LEU A 7 17.05 15.37 50.67
C LEU A 7 16.17 15.81 49.48
N SER A 8 15.80 17.10 49.44
CA SER A 8 15.02 17.68 48.35
C SER A 8 15.72 17.54 47.00
N THR A 9 17.03 17.84 46.92
CA THR A 9 17.80 17.68 45.68
C THR A 9 17.91 16.23 45.23
N CYS A 10 18.03 15.28 46.16
CA CYS A 10 18.03 13.85 45.83
C CYS A 10 16.68 13.41 45.24
N VAL A 11 15.56 13.86 45.81
CA VAL A 11 14.22 13.53 45.30
C VAL A 11 14.03 14.10 43.89
N LEU A 12 14.42 15.36 43.66
CA LEU A 12 14.34 15.98 42.33
C LEU A 12 15.20 15.25 41.30
N PHE A 13 16.40 14.81 41.67
CA PHE A 13 17.27 14.06 40.77
C PHE A 13 16.68 12.70 40.37
N ASN A 14 16.06 11.98 41.32
CA ASN A 14 15.38 10.73 41.03
C ASN A 14 14.15 10.94 40.15
N PHE A 15 13.39 12.01 40.39
CA PHE A 15 12.23 12.36 39.57
C PHE A 15 12.62 12.69 38.12
N ILE A 16 13.64 13.52 37.91
CA ILE A 16 14.16 13.84 36.57
C ILE A 16 14.64 12.59 35.85
N SER A 17 15.31 11.68 36.57
CA SER A 17 15.77 10.42 35.98
C SER A 17 14.58 9.56 35.54
N ALA A 18 13.52 9.46 36.35
CA ALA A 18 12.31 8.71 36.01
C ALA A 18 11.58 9.28 34.78
N GLU A 19 11.47 10.60 34.67
CA GLU A 19 10.91 11.29 33.50
C GLU A 19 11.74 11.00 32.24
N LEU A 20 13.07 11.03 32.34
CA LEU A 20 13.96 10.69 31.23
C LEU A 20 13.77 9.24 30.76
N PHE A 21 13.70 8.27 31.70
CA PHE A 21 13.43 6.88 31.36
C PHE A 21 12.07 6.71 30.68
N THR A 22 11.04 7.41 31.17
CA THR A 22 9.70 7.38 30.56
C THR A 22 9.73 7.93 29.14
N ALA A 23 10.39 9.06 28.92
CA ALA A 23 10.54 9.66 27.58
C ALA A 23 11.28 8.74 26.60
N ILE A 24 12.33 8.03 27.05
CA ILE A 24 13.05 7.07 26.21
C ILE A 24 12.14 5.90 25.80
N VAL A 25 11.36 5.36 26.74
CA VAL A 25 10.42 4.27 26.46
C VAL A 25 9.35 4.72 25.47
N ASP A 26 8.86 5.95 25.57
CA ASP A 26 7.87 6.48 24.63
C ASP A 26 8.45 6.71 23.23
N LEU A 27 9.70 7.16 23.11
CA LEU A 27 10.39 7.25 21.82
C LEU A 27 10.60 5.87 21.18
N GLU A 28 10.91 4.83 21.97
CA GLU A 28 11.04 3.46 21.48
C GLU A 28 9.73 2.93 20.88
N LYS A 29 8.59 3.22 21.53
CA LYS A 29 7.26 2.88 20.98
C LYS A 29 6.97 3.59 19.66
N LEU A 30 7.41 4.84 19.51
CA LEU A 30 7.26 5.57 18.25
C LEU A 30 8.07 4.92 17.13
N LEU A 31 9.29 4.49 17.41
CA LEU A 31 10.14 3.78 16.44
C LEU A 31 9.53 2.43 16.03
N TYR A 32 8.91 1.70 16.97
CA TYR A 32 8.14 0.50 16.64
C TYR A 32 6.95 0.81 15.71
N THR A 33 6.21 1.89 16.02
CA THR A 33 5.06 2.33 15.22
C THR A 33 5.49 2.74 13.81
N GLU A 34 6.61 3.45 13.67
CA GLU A 34 7.20 3.78 12.37
C GLU A 34 7.51 2.51 11.56
N GLY A 35 8.07 1.48 12.21
CA GLY A 35 8.29 0.17 11.57
C GLY A 35 7.00 -0.47 11.04
N GLU A 36 5.89 -0.39 11.79
CA GLU A 36 4.59 -0.89 11.32
C GLU A 36 4.00 -0.05 10.17
N VAL A 37 4.23 1.25 10.16
CA VAL A 37 3.85 2.13 9.03
C VAL A 37 4.63 1.73 7.78
N ILE A 38 5.95 1.53 7.88
CA ILE A 38 6.80 1.08 6.76
C ILE A 38 6.27 -0.24 6.19
N LYS A 39 6.02 -1.25 7.02
CA LYS A 39 5.44 -2.53 6.56
C LYS A 39 4.09 -2.36 5.89
N THR A 40 3.27 -1.43 6.38
CA THR A 40 1.97 -1.15 5.78
C THR A 40 2.10 -0.54 4.39
N ILE A 41 3.06 0.37 4.21
CA ILE A 41 3.39 0.95 2.91
C ILE A 41 3.91 -0.13 1.96
N GLU A 42 4.81 -1.02 2.41
CA GLU A 42 5.33 -2.13 1.60
C GLU A 42 4.18 -3.03 1.10
N ARG A 43 3.28 -3.45 1.99
CA ARG A 43 2.10 -4.24 1.60
C ARG A 43 1.21 -3.51 0.59
N TYR A 44 1.06 -2.20 0.74
CA TYR A 44 0.26 -1.39 -0.18
C TYR A 44 0.92 -1.31 -1.56
N ILE A 45 2.25 -1.13 -1.62
CA ILE A 45 3.02 -1.14 -2.86
C ILE A 45 2.86 -2.49 -3.55
N GLU A 46 3.04 -3.62 -2.86
CA GLU A 46 2.87 -4.96 -3.43
C GLU A 46 1.45 -5.18 -3.99
N ALA A 47 0.43 -4.73 -3.27
CA ALA A 47 -0.96 -4.83 -3.72
C ALA A 47 -1.21 -4.01 -5.01
N GLU A 48 -0.68 -2.78 -5.07
CA GLU A 48 -0.84 -1.92 -6.23
C GLU A 48 -0.03 -2.43 -7.42
N GLU A 49 1.17 -2.96 -7.20
CA GLU A 49 1.96 -3.61 -8.25
C GLU A 49 1.23 -4.84 -8.83
N LYS A 50 0.62 -5.66 -7.97
CA LYS A 50 -0.19 -6.81 -8.42
C LYS A 50 -1.38 -6.35 -9.26
N ARG A 51 -2.12 -5.36 -8.79
CA ARG A 51 -3.24 -4.77 -9.55
C ARG A 51 -2.77 -4.21 -10.89
N LEU A 52 -1.63 -3.52 -10.90
CA LEU A 52 -1.05 -2.98 -12.13
C LEU A 52 -0.64 -4.09 -13.10
N GLN A 53 -0.11 -5.21 -12.61
CA GLN A 53 0.19 -6.39 -13.43
C GLN A 53 -1.08 -6.99 -14.07
N GLU A 54 -2.19 -7.07 -13.33
CA GLU A 54 -3.48 -7.54 -13.85
C GLU A 54 -3.99 -6.62 -14.95
N ILE A 55 -3.92 -5.29 -14.76
CA ILE A 55 -4.31 -4.30 -15.77
C ILE A 55 -3.42 -4.42 -17.03
N LYS A 56 -2.11 -4.62 -16.86
CA LYS A 56 -1.19 -4.83 -18.00
C LYS A 56 -1.57 -6.07 -18.80
N LYS A 57 -1.85 -7.19 -18.13
CA LYS A 57 -2.31 -8.44 -18.79
C LYS A 57 -3.60 -8.22 -19.57
N LEU A 58 -4.57 -7.53 -18.96
CA LEU A 58 -5.84 -7.21 -19.60
C LEU A 58 -5.64 -6.37 -20.87
N LYS A 59 -4.79 -5.34 -20.79
CA LYS A 59 -4.43 -4.50 -21.93
C LYS A 59 -3.75 -5.29 -23.04
N ASP A 60 -2.86 -6.22 -22.71
CA ASP A 60 -2.18 -7.07 -23.70
C ASP A 60 -3.15 -8.07 -24.36
N GLU A 61 -4.08 -8.66 -23.59
CA GLU A 61 -5.14 -9.53 -24.12
C GLU A 61 -6.04 -8.78 -25.10
N TYR A 62 -6.51 -7.59 -24.71
CA TYR A 62 -7.32 -6.75 -25.58
C TYR A 62 -6.55 -6.29 -26.82
N GLY A 63 -5.26 -5.95 -26.69
CA GLY A 63 -4.40 -5.60 -27.81
C GLY A 63 -4.29 -6.74 -28.83
N ARG A 64 -4.07 -7.97 -28.38
CA ARG A 64 -4.00 -9.15 -29.25
C ARG A 64 -5.31 -9.39 -29.98
N LEU A 65 -6.43 -9.33 -29.28
CA LEU A 65 -7.76 -9.54 -29.86
C LEU A 65 -8.13 -8.42 -30.85
N HIS A 66 -7.74 -7.19 -30.55
CA HIS A 66 -7.89 -6.06 -31.47
C HIS A 66 -7.07 -6.26 -32.75
N GLN A 67 -5.81 -6.70 -32.66
CA GLN A 67 -4.99 -6.99 -33.85
C GLN A 67 -5.64 -8.05 -34.76
N VAL A 68 -6.14 -9.16 -34.18
CA VAL A 68 -6.83 -10.21 -34.95
C VAL A 68 -8.08 -9.66 -35.64
N ALA A 69 -8.88 -8.86 -34.93
CA ALA A 69 -10.08 -8.24 -35.50
C ALA A 69 -9.76 -7.19 -36.58
N THR A 70 -8.64 -6.48 -36.49
CA THR A 70 -8.25 -5.46 -37.47
C THR A 70 -7.66 -6.08 -38.74
N VAL A 71 -6.96 -7.21 -38.65
CA VAL A 71 -6.38 -7.90 -39.82
C VAL A 71 -7.47 -8.48 -40.73
N ASP A 72 -8.53 -9.04 -40.17
CA ASP A 72 -9.64 -9.64 -40.94
C ASP A 72 -11.00 -9.26 -40.35
N SER A 73 -11.35 -7.98 -40.48
CA SER A 73 -12.55 -7.43 -39.82
C SER A 73 -13.85 -8.02 -40.35
N GLN A 74 -13.94 -8.30 -41.64
CA GLN A 74 -15.15 -8.87 -42.24
C GLN A 74 -15.40 -10.30 -41.79
N SER A 75 -14.38 -11.16 -41.77
CA SER A 75 -14.52 -12.54 -41.29
C SER A 75 -14.74 -12.59 -39.78
N PHE A 76 -14.03 -11.74 -39.02
CA PHE A 76 -14.15 -11.68 -37.57
C PHE A 76 -15.54 -11.21 -37.12
N LEU A 77 -16.06 -10.12 -37.71
CA LEU A 77 -17.41 -9.61 -37.41
C LEU A 77 -18.53 -10.45 -38.05
N GLY A 78 -18.22 -11.20 -39.10
CA GLY A 78 -19.13 -12.16 -39.71
C GLY A 78 -19.47 -13.35 -38.82
N SER A 79 -18.62 -13.65 -37.82
CA SER A 79 -18.93 -14.63 -36.78
C SER A 79 -19.80 -13.99 -35.69
N PRO A 80 -21.05 -14.45 -35.50
CA PRO A 80 -21.97 -13.87 -34.50
C PRO A 80 -21.44 -14.00 -33.07
N ILE A 81 -20.62 -15.01 -32.79
CA ILE A 81 -19.97 -15.19 -31.48
C ILE A 81 -18.95 -14.07 -31.24
N ASN A 82 -18.08 -13.79 -32.21
CA ASN A 82 -17.04 -12.78 -32.09
C ASN A 82 -17.63 -11.36 -32.03
N ALA A 83 -18.67 -11.09 -32.83
CA ALA A 83 -19.39 -9.82 -32.78
C ALA A 83 -20.04 -9.58 -31.41
N PHE A 84 -20.72 -10.60 -30.85
CA PHE A 84 -21.30 -10.51 -29.51
C PHE A 84 -20.23 -10.28 -28.43
N LEU A 85 -19.11 -11.02 -28.47
CA LEU A 85 -18.01 -10.86 -27.52
C LEU A 85 -17.38 -9.47 -27.58
N LEU A 86 -17.26 -8.88 -28.78
CA LEU A 86 -16.77 -7.51 -28.95
C LEU A 86 -17.72 -6.49 -28.30
N VAL A 87 -19.02 -6.62 -28.54
CA VAL A 87 -20.04 -5.72 -27.94
C VAL A 87 -20.06 -5.87 -26.42
N LYS A 88 -20.05 -7.11 -25.91
CA LYS A 88 -20.01 -7.38 -24.46
C LYS A 88 -18.82 -6.69 -23.80
N ARG A 89 -17.63 -6.84 -24.39
CA ARG A 89 -16.41 -6.22 -23.88
C ARG A 89 -16.49 -4.71 -23.79
N LEU A 90 -16.99 -4.06 -24.84
CA LEU A 90 -17.10 -2.60 -24.91
C LEU A 90 -18.19 -2.03 -23.99
N SER A 91 -19.17 -2.84 -23.58
CA SER A 91 -20.33 -2.38 -22.80
C SER A 91 -20.29 -2.77 -21.32
N SER A 92 -19.67 -3.91 -20.97
CA SER A 92 -19.81 -4.52 -19.64
C SER A 92 -18.48 -4.87 -18.95
N ASP A 93 -17.36 -4.95 -19.66
CA ASP A 93 -16.08 -5.41 -19.08
C ASP A 93 -15.13 -4.23 -18.72
N TRP A 94 -15.69 -3.03 -18.49
CA TRP A 94 -15.03 -1.87 -17.87
C TRP A 94 -15.44 -1.75 -16.39
#